data_AF-A0A2U9ING4-F1
#
_entry.id   AF-A0A2U9ING4-F1
#
_cell.length_a   1.000
_cell.length_b   1.000
_cell.length_c   1.000
_cell.angle_alpha   90.00
_cell.angle_beta   90.00
_cell.angle_gamma   90.00
#
_symmetry.space_group_name_H-M   'P 1'
#
loop_
_entity.id
_entity.type
_entity.pdbx_description
1 polymer ?
#
loop_
_entity_poly.entity_id
_entity_poly.type
_entity_poly.pdbx_seq_one_letter_code
_entity_poly.pdbx_strand_id
1 'polypeptide(L)'
;MEEEEVADLIANLFPPIGNEISNIFIHNNEFIVINADLLEGRMRSYKGKILRSKIVFSNSNNNLQLSVNTKHIKKVLKASRITEYKKYSIWSVNKNKRNQIILPLDEIVSKI
;
A
#
# COMPACT_ATOMS: atom_id res chain seq x y z
N MET A 1 -14.38 -5.24 -8.03
CA MET A 1 -12.92 -5.25 -8.21
C MET A 1 -12.40 -6.17 -7.13
N GLU A 2 -11.70 -7.22 -7.52
CA GLU A 2 -11.16 -8.19 -6.56
C GLU A 2 -10.00 -7.57 -5.78
N GLU A 3 -9.71 -8.08 -4.57
CA GLU A 3 -8.65 -7.53 -3.73
C GLU A 3 -7.26 -7.61 -4.41
N GLU A 4 -7.02 -8.62 -5.23
CA GLU A 4 -5.79 -8.74 -6.03
C GLU A 4 -5.65 -7.58 -7.02
N GLU A 5 -6.71 -7.28 -7.77
CA GLU A 5 -6.72 -6.17 -8.72
C GLU A 5 -6.52 -4.83 -8.01
N VAL A 6 -7.09 -4.68 -6.81
CA VAL A 6 -6.88 -3.53 -5.94
C VAL A 6 -5.43 -3.46 -5.50
N ALA A 7 -4.84 -4.56 -5.03
CA ALA A 7 -3.45 -4.60 -4.58
C ALA A 7 -2.48 -4.22 -5.71
N ASP A 8 -2.69 -4.73 -6.92
CA ASP A 8 -1.93 -4.36 -8.11
C ASP A 8 -2.06 -2.88 -8.43
N LEU A 9 -3.28 -2.34 -8.41
CA LEU A 9 -3.54 -0.94 -8.70
C LEU A 9 -2.83 -0.02 -7.71
N ILE A 10 -2.91 -0.36 -6.42
CA ILE A 10 -2.29 0.37 -5.32
C ILE A 10 -0.76 0.27 -5.38
N ALA A 11 -0.22 -0.91 -5.67
CA ALA A 11 1.21 -1.14 -5.91
C ALA A 11 1.77 -0.23 -7.01
N ASN A 12 1.02 -0.05 -8.10
CA ASN A 12 1.45 0.80 -9.21
C ASN A 12 1.29 2.30 -8.94
N LEU A 13 0.33 2.69 -8.09
CA LEU A 13 0.18 4.09 -7.67
C LEU A 13 1.23 4.49 -6.64
N PHE A 14 1.62 3.58 -5.76
CA PHE A 14 2.60 3.79 -4.69
C PHE A 14 3.77 2.80 -4.80
N PRO A 15 4.56 2.84 -5.89
CA PRO A 15 5.63 1.88 -6.08
C PRO A 15 6.71 2.04 -5.00
N PRO A 16 7.30 0.93 -4.53
CA PRO A 16 8.52 0.99 -3.72
C PRO A 16 9.67 1.56 -4.55
N ILE A 17 10.51 2.38 -3.91
CA ILE A 17 11.68 3.05 -4.50
C ILE A 17 12.95 2.48 -3.87
N GLY A 18 13.98 2.21 -4.69
CA GLY A 18 15.26 1.70 -4.21
C GLY A 18 15.10 0.36 -3.46
N ASN A 19 15.46 0.37 -2.18
CA ASN A 19 15.40 -0.80 -1.28
C ASN A 19 14.12 -0.86 -0.43
N GLU A 20 13.13 0.00 -0.69
CA GLU A 20 11.87 -0.01 0.06
C GLU A 20 11.15 -1.37 -0.09
N ILE A 21 10.63 -1.88 1.03
CA ILE A 21 9.66 -2.96 1.08
C ILE A 21 8.26 -2.33 1.12
N SER A 22 7.35 -2.84 0.27
CA SER A 22 5.96 -2.38 0.25
C SER A 22 5.05 -3.37 0.98
N ASN A 23 4.24 -2.88 1.91
CA ASN A 23 3.10 -3.61 2.48
C ASN A 23 1.81 -2.84 2.18
N ILE A 24 0.84 -3.53 1.59
CA ILE A 24 -0.45 -3.00 1.17
C ILE A 24 -1.53 -3.75 1.95
N PHE A 25 -2.27 -3.03 2.78
CA PHE A 25 -3.35 -3.55 3.61
C PHE A 25 -4.67 -3.18 2.94
N ILE A 26 -5.53 -4.14 2.65
CA ILE A 26 -6.82 -3.93 1.99
C ILE A 26 -7.93 -4.48 2.87
N HIS A 27 -8.99 -3.70 3.05
CA HIS A 27 -10.21 -4.16 3.69
C HIS A 27 -11.41 -3.45 3.06
N ASN A 28 -12.34 -4.22 2.50
CA ASN A 28 -13.46 -3.69 1.71
C ASN A 28 -12.96 -2.79 0.58
N ASN A 29 -13.28 -1.49 0.64
CA ASN A 29 -12.82 -0.49 -0.33
C ASN A 29 -11.74 0.44 0.24
N GLU A 30 -11.24 0.18 1.46
CA GLU A 30 -10.20 0.97 2.11
C GLU A 30 -8.85 0.29 1.96
N PHE A 31 -7.79 1.11 1.93
CA PHE A 31 -6.43 0.60 1.90
C PHE A 31 -5.47 1.46 2.72
N ILE A 32 -4.38 0.83 3.15
CA ILE A 32 -3.20 1.47 3.72
C ILE A 32 -1.99 0.95 2.94
N VAL A 33 -1.09 1.83 2.52
CA VAL A 33 0.21 1.47 1.95
C VAL A 33 1.30 1.96 2.87
N ILE A 34 2.26 1.10 3.13
CA ILE A 34 3.51 1.46 3.80
C ILE A 34 4.66 1.01 2.89
N ASN A 35 5.46 1.97 2.45
CA ASN A 35 6.74 1.72 1.81
C ASN A 35 7.84 2.13 2.78
N ALA A 36 8.72 1.19 3.16
CA ALA A 36 9.76 1.46 4.14
C ALA A 36 11.12 0.92 3.71
N ASP A 37 12.13 1.74 3.88
CA ASP A 37 13.54 1.38 3.80
C ASP A 37 14.06 1.21 5.23
N LEU A 38 14.13 -0.04 5.68
CA LEU A 38 14.51 -0.38 7.05
C LEU A 38 15.99 -0.12 7.35
N LEU A 39 16.84 -0.09 6.33
CA LEU A 39 18.27 0.19 6.50
C LEU A 39 18.50 1.68 6.73
N GLU A 40 17.76 2.53 6.01
CA GLU A 40 17.88 3.99 6.12
C GLU A 40 16.86 4.62 7.08
N GLY A 41 15.99 3.82 7.70
CA GLY A 41 14.96 4.31 8.62
C GLY A 41 13.90 5.22 7.99
N ARG A 42 13.73 5.16 6.66
CA ARG A 42 12.77 6.00 5.93
C ARG A 42 11.46 5.26 5.72
N MET A 43 10.35 5.97 5.86
CA MET A 43 9.02 5.41 5.66
C MET A 43 8.09 6.43 5.02
N ARG A 44 7.25 5.95 4.11
CA ARG A 44 6.14 6.71 3.52
C ARG A 44 4.88 5.88 3.66
N SER A 45 3.84 6.49 4.23
CA SER A 45 2.55 5.82 4.41
C SER A 45 1.42 6.63 3.81
N TYR A 46 0.47 5.90 3.23
CA TYR A 46 -0.69 6.46 2.55
C TYR A 46 -1.92 5.71 3.01
N LYS A 47 -3.01 6.44 3.26
CA LYS A 47 -4.32 5.87 3.56
C LYS A 47 -5.31 6.36 2.54
N GLY A 48 -6.19 5.48 2.08
CA GLY A 48 -7.19 5.87 1.11
C GLY A 48 -8.32 4.88 0.96
N LYS A 49 -9.17 5.19 -0.03
CA LYS A 49 -10.30 4.36 -0.43
C LYS A 49 -10.51 4.39 -1.93
N ILE A 50 -11.11 3.32 -2.43
CA ILE A 50 -11.49 3.16 -3.83
C ILE A 50 -12.98 3.47 -3.95
N LEU A 51 -13.31 4.43 -4.81
CA LEU A 51 -14.66 4.87 -5.12
C LEU A 51 -14.90 4.71 -6.62
N ARG A 52 -15.58 3.64 -7.00
CA ARG A 52 -15.85 3.28 -8.41
C ARG A 52 -14.53 3.23 -9.22
N SER A 53 -14.30 4.24 -10.07
CA SER A 53 -13.12 4.38 -10.95
C SER A 53 -12.11 5.42 -10.44
N LYS A 54 -12.18 5.79 -9.17
CA LYS A 54 -11.24 6.74 -8.55
C LYS A 54 -10.63 6.17 -7.27
N ILE A 55 -9.39 6.52 -7.02
CA ILE A 55 -8.70 6.32 -5.75
C ILE A 55 -8.59 7.69 -5.09
N VAL A 56 -9.02 7.78 -3.84
CA VAL A 56 -8.90 8.98 -3.00
C VAL A 56 -8.01 8.64 -1.83
N PHE A 57 -6.96 9.42 -1.60
CA PHE A 57 -5.96 9.10 -0.58
C PHE A 57 -5.30 10.36 -0.01
N SER A 58 -4.64 10.18 1.13
CA SER A 58 -3.77 11.19 1.75
C SER A 58 -2.46 10.54 2.16
N ASN A 59 -1.39 11.33 2.18
CA ASN A 59 -0.17 10.96 2.88
C ASN A 59 -0.43 11.13 4.38
N SER A 60 -0.03 10.18 5.22
CA SER A 60 -0.25 10.25 6.66
C SER A 60 0.34 11.51 7.31
N ASN A 61 1.38 12.10 6.71
CA ASN A 61 2.05 13.29 7.25
C ASN A 61 1.42 14.61 6.80
N ASN A 62 0.52 14.61 5.81
CA ASN A 62 -0.07 15.83 5.26
C ASN A 62 -1.56 15.59 4.96
N ASN A 63 -2.43 16.41 5.57
CA ASN A 63 -3.89 16.35 5.39
C ASN A 63 -4.40 16.73 3.98
N LEU A 64 -3.49 16.84 3.00
CA LEU A 64 -3.86 17.10 1.61
C LEU A 64 -4.43 15.82 0.98
N GLN A 65 -5.71 15.89 0.60
CA GLN A 65 -6.38 14.80 -0.09
C GLN A 65 -6.14 14.89 -1.60
N LEU A 66 -5.68 13.78 -2.18
CA LEU A 66 -5.46 13.62 -3.61
C LEU A 66 -6.44 12.60 -4.18
N SER A 67 -6.73 12.74 -5.49
CA SER A 67 -7.55 11.77 -6.20
C SER A 67 -7.00 11.46 -7.59
N VAL A 68 -7.03 10.18 -7.96
CA VAL A 68 -6.54 9.70 -9.26
C VAL A 68 -7.57 8.75 -9.86
N ASN A 69 -7.83 8.88 -11.17
CA ASN A 69 -8.69 7.93 -11.88
C ASN A 69 -7.92 6.64 -12.18
N THR A 70 -8.52 5.49 -11.89
CA THR A 70 -7.89 4.18 -12.04
C THR A 70 -7.46 3.88 -13.47
N LYS A 71 -8.14 4.45 -14.48
CA LYS A 71 -7.79 4.30 -15.89
C LYS A 71 -6.42 4.90 -16.26
N HIS A 72 -5.88 5.81 -15.45
CA HIS A 72 -4.59 6.45 -15.69
C HIS A 72 -3.43 5.73 -15.00
N ILE A 73 -3.71 4.68 -14.22
CA ILE A 73 -2.68 3.91 -13.52
C ILE A 73 -2.22 2.77 -14.44
N LYS A 74 -0.96 2.83 -14.87
CA LYS A 74 -0.34 1.73 -15.62
C LYS A 74 -0.11 0.54 -14.70
N LYS A 75 -0.54 -0.65 -15.10
CA LYS A 75 -0.40 -1.89 -14.32
C LYS A 75 0.88 -2.65 -14.71
N VAL A 76 2.00 -2.31 -14.08
CA VAL A 76 3.31 -2.94 -14.33
C VAL A 76 3.69 -3.86 -13.17
N LEU A 77 3.52 -3.38 -11.94
CA LEU A 77 3.79 -4.14 -10.72
C LEU A 77 2.66 -5.10 -10.42
N LYS A 78 3.05 -6.29 -9.94
CA LYS A 78 2.14 -7.31 -9.42
C LYS A 78 2.36 -7.47 -7.92
N ALA A 79 1.29 -7.32 -7.15
CA ALA A 79 1.30 -7.57 -5.72
C ALA A 79 1.03 -9.05 -5.45
N SER A 80 1.70 -9.61 -4.46
CA SER A 80 1.46 -10.97 -3.99
C SER A 80 0.89 -10.90 -2.59
N ARG A 81 -0.15 -11.69 -2.33
CA ARG A 81 -0.73 -11.83 -1.00
C ARG A 81 0.29 -12.50 -0.07
N ILE A 82 0.49 -11.92 1.11
CA ILE A 82 1.39 -12.45 2.14
C ILE A 82 0.56 -13.22 3.17
N THR A 83 -0.45 -12.57 3.75
CA THR A 83 -1.25 -13.10 4.86
C THR A 83 -2.52 -12.26 5.07
N GLU A 84 -3.24 -12.51 6.16
CA GLU A 84 -4.25 -11.63 6.73
C GLU A 84 -3.83 -11.16 8.12
N TYR A 85 -4.26 -9.97 8.51
CA TYR A 85 -4.09 -9.45 9.87
C TYR A 85 -5.32 -8.64 10.30
N LYS A 86 -5.91 -9.02 11.43
CA LYS A 86 -7.21 -8.49 11.89
C LYS A 86 -8.23 -8.65 10.74
N LYS A 87 -8.72 -7.54 10.20
CA LYS A 87 -9.69 -7.49 9.10
C LYS A 87 -9.06 -7.25 7.72
N TYR A 88 -7.75 -7.05 7.64
CA TYR A 88 -7.05 -6.66 6.42
C TYR A 88 -6.39 -7.86 5.75
N SER A 89 -6.52 -7.96 4.43
CA SER A 89 -5.59 -8.75 3.63
C SER A 89 -4.30 -7.96 3.42
N ILE A 90 -3.15 -8.62 3.57
CA ILE A 90 -1.83 -8.01 3.43
C ILE A 90 -1.18 -8.51 2.16
N TRP A 91 -0.74 -7.56 1.34
CA TRP A 91 -0.09 -7.77 0.06
C TRP A 91 1.27 -7.09 0.04
N SER A 92 2.18 -7.57 -0.79
CA SER A 92 3.47 -6.91 -0.99
C SER A 92 3.91 -7.00 -2.44
N VAL A 93 4.61 -5.95 -2.86
CA VAL A 93 5.38 -5.95 -4.09
C VAL A 93 6.80 -6.31 -3.70
N ASN A 94 7.22 -7.52 -4.03
CA ASN A 94 8.57 -7.97 -3.68
C ASN A 94 9.37 -8.33 -4.93
N LYS A 95 10.56 -7.75 -5.06
CA LYS A 95 11.56 -8.16 -6.07
C LYS A 95 12.30 -9.43 -5.64
N ASN A 96 12.37 -9.73 -4.33
CA ASN A 96 13.08 -10.88 -3.77
C ASN A 96 12.26 -11.56 -2.65
N LYS A 97 11.67 -12.72 -2.94
CA LYS A 97 10.73 -13.47 -2.07
C LYS A 97 11.23 -13.82 -0.65
N ARG A 98 12.51 -13.63 -0.31
CA ARG A 98 13.11 -14.15 0.93
C ARG A 98 12.85 -13.31 2.20
N ASN A 99 12.51 -12.03 2.10
CA ASN A 99 12.31 -11.15 3.26
C ASN A 99 10.96 -10.42 3.21
N GLN A 100 9.85 -11.17 3.25
CA GLN A 100 8.53 -10.56 3.45
C GLN A 100 8.37 -10.22 4.93
N ILE A 101 8.74 -8.99 5.30
CA ILE A 101 8.49 -8.44 6.62
C ILE A 101 7.11 -7.77 6.59
N ILE A 102 6.28 -8.10 7.57
CA ILE A 102 5.03 -7.39 7.83
C ILE A 102 5.36 -6.30 8.83
N LEU A 103 5.29 -5.05 8.38
CA LEU A 103 5.50 -3.90 9.25
C LEU A 103 4.27 -3.76 10.17
N PRO A 104 4.45 -3.79 11.50
CA PRO A 104 3.32 -3.76 12.43
C PRO A 104 2.54 -2.45 12.28
N LEU A 105 1.25 -2.57 11.96
CA LEU A 105 0.30 -1.46 11.90
C LEU A 105 0.26 -0.65 13.21
N ASP A 106 0.42 -1.33 14.35
CA ASP A 106 0.21 -0.77 15.68
C ASP A 106 1.35 0.19 16.11
N GLU A 107 2.55 0.10 15.52
CA GLU A 107 3.65 1.08 15.72
C GLU A 107 3.56 2.30 14.81
N ILE A 108 2.83 2.21 13.69
CA ILE A 108 2.75 3.25 12.66
C ILE A 108 1.53 4.15 12.86
N VAL A 109 0.43 3.60 13.41
CA VAL A 109 -0.81 4.38 13.66
C VAL A 109 -0.77 5.12 15.01
N SER A 110 0.01 4.66 15.99
CA SER A 110 0.09 5.32 17.32
C SER A 110 0.90 6.62 17.35
N LYS A 111 1.48 7.04 16.22
CA LYS A 111 2.24 8.30 16.08
C LYS A 111 1.57 9.34 15.17
N ILE A 112 0.30 9.14 14.79
CA ILE A 112 -0.52 10.12 14.05
C ILE A 112 -1.59 10.69 14.98
#